data_AF-A0A3G3GKK6-F1
#
_entry.id   AF-A0A3G3GKK6-F1
#
_cell.length_a   1.000
_cell.length_b   1.000
_cell.length_c   1.000
_cell.angle_alpha   90.00
_cell.angle_beta   90.00
_cell.angle_gamma   90.00
#
_symmetry.space_group_name_H-M   'P 1'
#
loop_
_entity.id
_entity.type
_entity.pdbx_description
1 polymer ?
#
loop_
_entity_poly.entity_id
_entity_poly.type
_entity_poly.pdbx_seq_one_letter_code
_entity_poly.pdbx_strand_id
1 'polypeptide(L)' 'MESIWNKTDVFTAYGCTSAKQFECRIGSERLALIGWGKGKQFFTPKEIRKIFEVLGEPLQKAELRG' A
#
# COMPACT_ATOMS: atom_id res chain seq x y z
N MET A 1 10.41 6.87 14.90
CA MET A 1 8.96 6.55 14.88
C MET A 1 8.72 5.67 13.66
N GLU A 2 8.20 4.47 13.82
CA GLU A 2 7.76 3.66 12.66
C GLU A 2 6.35 4.13 12.26
N SER A 3 6.20 4.65 11.03
CA SER A 3 4.91 5.15 10.55
C SER A 3 4.01 3.97 10.17
N ILE A 4 2.94 3.76 10.95
CA ILE A 4 1.86 2.83 10.62
C ILE A 4 0.95 3.53 9.62
N TRP A 5 0.74 2.92 8.45
CA TRP A 5 -0.14 3.45 7.42
C TRP A 5 -1.51 2.78 7.51
N ASN A 6 -2.58 3.55 7.36
CA ASN A 6 -3.92 2.98 7.20
C ASN A 6 -4.23 2.74 5.71
N LYS A 7 -5.35 2.05 5.43
CA LYS A 7 -5.82 1.81 4.05
C LYS A 7 -5.93 3.10 3.22
N THR A 8 -6.40 4.19 3.80
CA THR A 8 -6.57 5.49 3.14
C THR A 8 -5.24 6.12 2.74
N ASP A 9 -4.21 6.05 3.59
CA ASP A 9 -2.86 6.52 3.26
C ASP A 9 -2.30 5.74 2.07
N VAL A 10 -2.48 4.40 2.09
CA VAL A 10 -2.07 3.55 0.97
C VAL A 10 -2.83 3.95 -0.30
N PHE A 11 -4.16 4.11 -0.24
CA PHE A 11 -4.92 4.54 -1.41
C PHE A 11 -4.43 5.87 -1.96
N THR A 12 -4.22 6.85 -1.09
CA THR A 12 -3.77 8.20 -1.45
C THR A 12 -2.41 8.16 -2.13
N ALA A 13 -1.47 7.35 -1.64
CA ALA A 13 -0.15 7.22 -2.24
C ALA A 13 -0.17 6.64 -3.67
N TYR A 14 -1.20 5.86 -4.01
CA TYR A 14 -1.40 5.31 -5.35
C TYR A 14 -2.48 6.07 -6.16
N GLY A 15 -2.89 7.26 -5.70
CA GLY A 15 -3.91 8.08 -6.35
C GLY A 15 -5.30 7.43 -6.39
N CYS A 16 -5.54 6.45 -5.54
CA CYS A 16 -6.81 5.76 -5.40
C CYS A 16 -7.66 6.46 -4.33
N THR A 17 -8.96 6.61 -4.59
CA THR A 17 -9.92 7.19 -3.62
C THR A 17 -10.78 6.13 -2.95
N SER A 18 -10.62 4.86 -3.30
CA SER A 18 -11.45 3.76 -2.81
C SER A 18 -10.71 2.43 -2.88
N ALA A 19 -11.07 1.50 -1.97
CA ALA A 19 -10.57 0.13 -1.99
C ALA A 19 -10.77 -0.53 -3.35
N LYS A 20 -11.95 -0.43 -3.94
CA LYS A 20 -12.26 -1.03 -5.24
C LYS A 20 -11.36 -0.51 -6.38
N GLN A 21 -11.01 0.78 -6.36
CA GLN A 21 -10.10 1.39 -7.35
C GLN A 21 -8.68 0.83 -7.19
N PHE A 22 -8.22 0.75 -5.94
CA PHE A 22 -6.93 0.15 -5.60
C PHE A 22 -6.91 -1.34 -6.00
N GLU A 23 -7.96 -2.09 -5.68
CA GLU A 23 -8.07 -3.51 -6.00
C GLU A 23 -8.08 -3.76 -7.52
N CYS A 24 -8.80 -2.94 -8.30
CA CYS A 24 -8.77 -3.00 -9.76
C CYS A 24 -7.40 -2.65 -10.35
N ARG A 25 -6.67 -1.69 -9.76
CA ARG A 25 -5.35 -1.26 -10.25
C ARG A 25 -4.27 -2.30 -9.99
N ILE A 26 -4.35 -2.95 -8.83
CA ILE A 26 -3.36 -3.92 -8.35
C ILE A 26 -3.64 -5.33 -8.87
N GLY A 27 -4.91 -5.67 -9.00
CA GLY A 27 -5.38 -7.01 -9.34
C GLY A 27 -5.44 -7.95 -8.14
N SER A 28 -6.39 -8.88 -8.18
CA SER A 28 -6.69 -9.82 -7.09
C SER A 28 -5.52 -10.69 -6.65
N GLU A 29 -4.66 -11.13 -7.58
CA GLU A 29 -3.49 -11.95 -7.27
C GLU A 29 -2.46 -11.19 -6.40
N ARG A 30 -2.20 -9.93 -6.74
CA ARG A 30 -1.22 -9.10 -6.03
C ARG A 30 -1.74 -8.65 -4.66
N LEU A 31 -3.05 -8.40 -4.54
CA LEU A 31 -3.70 -8.14 -3.24
C LEU A 31 -3.54 -9.32 -2.27
N ALA A 32 -3.61 -10.55 -2.77
CA ALA A 32 -3.38 -11.74 -1.95
C ALA A 32 -1.93 -11.80 -1.44
N LEU A 33 -0.94 -11.40 -2.26
CA LEU A 33 0.48 -11.38 -1.87
C LEU A 33 0.77 -10.40 -0.72
N ILE A 34 0.05 -9.27 -0.68
CA ILE A 34 0.21 -8.23 0.35
C ILE A 34 -0.70 -8.45 1.57
N GLY A 35 -1.51 -9.52 1.58
CA GLY A 35 -2.43 -9.82 2.68
C GLY A 35 -3.53 -8.76 2.84
N TRP A 36 -4.04 -8.22 1.72
CA TRP A 36 -5.10 -7.20 1.70
C TRP A 36 -6.45 -7.79 2.13
N GLY A 37 -6.62 -8.05 3.43
CA GLY A 37 -7.83 -8.64 4.00
C GLY A 37 -8.94 -7.62 4.28
N LYS A 38 -10.20 -8.08 4.28
CA LYS A 38 -11.39 -7.27 4.59
C LYS A 38 -11.38 -6.63 5.99
N GLY A 39 -10.66 -7.21 6.96
CA GLY A 39 -10.59 -6.68 8.33
C GLY A 39 -9.34 -5.85 8.66
N LYS A 40 -8.37 -5.77 7.74
CA LYS A 40 -7.09 -5.11 8.02
C LYS A 40 -7.18 -3.62 7.68
N GLN A 41 -7.20 -2.76 8.70
CA GLN A 41 -7.22 -1.30 8.52
C GLN A 41 -5.83 -0.68 8.54
N PHE A 42 -4.90 -1.29 9.27
CA PHE A 42 -3.55 -0.79 9.49
C PHE A 42 -2.53 -1.77 8.92
N PHE A 43 -1.50 -1.22 8.28
CA PHE A 43 -0.38 -1.96 7.76
C PHE A 43 0.88 -1.57 8.49
N THR A 44 1.65 -2.58 8.88
CA THR A 44 2.98 -2.34 9.41
C THR A 44 3.92 -1.82 8.31
N PRO A 45 4.98 -1.09 8.64
CA PRO A 45 5.92 -0.59 7.64
C PRO A 45 6.56 -1.72 6.80
N LYS A 46 6.72 -2.93 7.36
CA LYS A 46 7.13 -4.12 6.59
C LYS A 46 6.12 -4.52 5.52
N GLU A 47 4.83 -4.45 5.84
CA GLU A 47 3.76 -4.77 4.88
C GLU A 47 3.61 -3.68 3.84
N ILE A 48 3.72 -2.41 4.24
CA ILE A 48 3.75 -1.28 3.32
C ILE A 48 4.90 -1.43 2.32
N ARG A 49 6.10 -1.77 2.78
CA ARG A 49 7.23 -2.05 1.89
C ARG A 49 6.94 -3.18 0.92
N LYS A 50 6.31 -4.27 1.40
CA LYS A 50 5.88 -5.39 0.55
C LYS A 50 4.84 -4.95 -0.50
N ILE A 51 3.93 -4.04 -0.14
CA ILE A 51 2.95 -3.45 -1.05
C ILE A 51 3.67 -2.70 -2.18
N PHE A 52 4.62 -1.83 -1.85
CA PHE A 52 5.46 -1.15 -2.85
C PHE A 52 6.22 -2.14 -3.75
N GLU A 53 6.84 -3.17 -3.17
CA GLU A 53 7.58 -4.18 -3.93
C GLU A 53 6.70 -4.94 -4.92
N VAL A 54 5.50 -5.37 -4.49
CA VAL A 54 4.55 -6.10 -5.35
C VAL A 54 3.98 -5.21 -6.46
N LEU A 55 3.87 -3.91 -6.20
CA LEU A 55 3.37 -2.95 -7.18
C LEU A 55 4.41 -2.55 -8.20
N GLY A 56 5.68 -2.90 -7.97
CA GLY A 56 6.77 -2.62 -8.89
C GLY A 56 7.07 -1.13 -9.03
N GLU A 57 6.40 -0.29 -8.24
CA GLU A 57 6.75 1.11 -8.10
C GLU A 57 7.75 1.19 -6.96
N PRO A 58 9.02 1.56 -7.23
CA PRO A 58 9.93 1.87 -6.14
C PRO A 58 9.26 2.93 -5.29
N LEU A 59 9.32 2.79 -3.96
CA LEU A 59 9.13 3.91 -3.04
C LEU A 59 9.79 5.11 -3.71
N GLN A 60 9.00 6.07 -4.19
CA GLN A 60 9.58 7.28 -4.73
C GLN A 60 10.42 7.80 -3.59
N LYS A 61 11.75 7.74 -3.73
CA LYS A 61 12.73 8.25 -2.77
C LYS A 61 12.69 9.79 -2.75
N ALA A 62 11.50 10.36 -2.78
CA ALA A 62 11.20 11.75 -2.52
C ALA A 62 10.31 11.70 -1.29
N GLU A 63 10.79 11.65 -0.04
CA GLU A 63 11.89 12.35 0.58
C GLU A 63 12.42 11.49 1.75
N LEU A 64 13.55 10.80 1.59
CA LEU A 64 14.33 10.25 2.72
C LEU A 64 15.58 11.10 2.95
N ARG A 65 15.43 12.43 2.76
CA ARG A 65 16.41 13.46 3.05
C ARG A 65 15.65 14.66 3.64
N GLY A 66 15.74 14.81 4.95
CA GLY A 66 15.11 15.88 5.73
C GLY A 66 14.95 15.47 7.18
#